data_AF-A0A521T4I8-F1
#
_entry.id   AF-A0A521T4I8-F1
#
_cell.length_a   1.000
_cell.length_b   1.000
_cell.length_c   1.000
_cell.angle_alpha   90.00
_cell.angle_beta   90.00
_cell.angle_gamma   90.00
#
_symmetry.space_group_name_H-M   'P 1'
#
loop_
_entity.id
_entity.type
_entity.pdbx_description
1 polymer ?
#
loop_
_entity_poly.entity_id
_entity_poly.type
_entity_poly.pdbx_seq_one_letter_code
_entity_poly.pdbx_strand_id
1 'polypeptide(L)'
;MNPLEDVIDWITGLRSTGYTSDLLRTTHGFTDNARIKTVASQIATTAGNSVGLFEQAYSGPPEVSFLPLYYALLNLSKVSILASGFDVELARQKRHGSSYDPARKSSRDLINEKFEIWPSGVFPLFVRAITGRIIPRRFTISNSEIYPFVPGIGHEFGHAYEMPPILQGISIELRINANKMYCLFAVLAESSHPNALNLRSHRVLRGFESIERKRNEFQSRLVLPSTIPEDEAMLQLARDFPRYLLYQDTNILGELITATPISSKRELFPPEAYIWLAFFHLSSVVRYKPEFLEQLMDSKTWPTLLALTKHSVLEFIVMFWSFIRRANYHIIVR
;
A
#
# COMPACT_ATOMS: atom_id res chain seq x y z
N MET A 1 -14.02 13.59 -16.83
CA MET A 1 -13.93 13.68 -15.36
C MET A 1 -12.50 13.29 -15.00
N ASN A 2 -11.82 14.01 -14.10
CA ASN A 2 -10.46 13.68 -13.68
C ASN A 2 -10.55 12.79 -12.43
N PRO A 3 -10.26 11.48 -12.52
CA PRO A 3 -10.47 10.55 -11.41
C PRO A 3 -9.74 10.97 -10.13
N LEU A 4 -8.59 11.65 -10.27
CA LEU A 4 -7.81 12.12 -9.13
C LEU A 4 -8.50 13.27 -8.38
N GLU A 5 -9.13 14.20 -9.09
CA GLU A 5 -9.91 15.28 -8.47
C GLU A 5 -11.12 14.70 -7.73
N ASP A 6 -11.83 13.76 -8.36
CA ASP A 6 -13.02 13.13 -7.78
C ASP A 6 -12.69 12.42 -6.45
N VAL A 7 -11.55 11.72 -6.37
CA VAL A 7 -11.17 11.03 -5.13
C VAL A 7 -10.61 11.99 -4.06
N ILE A 8 -10.03 13.13 -4.46
CA ILE A 8 -9.63 14.19 -3.52
C ILE A 8 -10.87 14.81 -2.88
N ASP A 9 -11.96 14.97 -3.64
CA ASP A 9 -13.23 15.45 -3.11
C ASP A 9 -13.82 14.51 -2.04
N TRP A 10 -13.57 13.21 -2.13
CA TRP A 10 -13.98 12.27 -1.06
C TRP A 10 -13.26 12.57 0.26
N ILE A 11 -11.97 12.95 0.20
CA ILE A 11 -11.18 13.33 1.38
C ILE A 11 -11.76 14.61 2.02
N THR A 12 -12.27 15.55 1.21
CA THR A 12 -12.92 16.77 1.71
C THR A 12 -14.10 16.45 2.64
N GLY A 13 -14.82 15.36 2.40
CA GLY A 13 -15.89 14.88 3.29
C GLY A 13 -15.42 14.62 4.73
N LEU A 14 -14.16 14.18 4.92
CA LEU A 14 -13.58 13.94 6.24
C LEU A 14 -13.33 15.22 7.05
N ARG A 15 -13.46 16.41 6.45
CA ARG A 15 -13.41 17.69 7.18
C ARG A 15 -14.65 17.90 8.06
N SER A 16 -15.75 17.20 7.78
CA SER A 16 -16.94 17.24 8.62
C SER A 16 -16.75 16.37 9.87
N THR A 17 -16.71 16.99 11.04
CA THR A 17 -16.57 16.28 12.32
C THR A 17 -17.78 15.40 12.62
N GLY A 18 -18.99 15.81 12.20
CA GLY A 18 -20.21 15.00 12.32
C GLY A 18 -20.12 13.72 11.51
N TYR A 19 -19.85 13.85 10.20
CA TYR A 19 -19.65 12.70 9.31
C TYR A 19 -18.55 11.76 9.81
N THR A 20 -17.41 12.31 10.21
CA THR A 20 -16.29 11.52 10.73
C THR A 20 -16.62 10.84 12.05
N SER A 21 -17.38 11.49 12.95
CA SER A 21 -17.84 10.87 14.20
C SER A 21 -18.73 9.66 13.93
N ASP A 22 -19.64 9.76 12.96
CA ASP A 22 -20.51 8.66 12.57
C ASP A 22 -19.74 7.52 11.91
N LEU A 23 -18.74 7.84 11.08
CA LEU A 23 -17.83 6.85 10.51
C LEU A 23 -17.03 6.11 11.61
N LEU A 24 -16.46 6.84 12.58
CA LEU A 24 -15.72 6.24 13.69
C LEU A 24 -16.61 5.31 14.52
N ARG A 25 -17.86 5.70 14.77
CA ARG A 25 -18.83 4.90 15.53
C ARG A 25 -19.26 3.66 14.77
N THR A 26 -19.74 3.84 13.54
CA THR A 26 -20.44 2.79 12.78
C THR A 26 -19.49 1.85 12.03
N THR A 27 -18.40 2.39 11.47
CA THR A 27 -17.44 1.63 10.67
C THR A 27 -16.27 1.13 11.51
N HIS A 28 -15.71 1.98 12.37
CA HIS A 28 -14.49 1.65 13.14
C HIS A 28 -14.76 1.17 14.57
N GLY A 29 -16.01 1.17 15.01
CA GLY A 29 -16.43 0.57 16.28
C GLY A 29 -16.03 1.35 17.53
N PHE A 30 -15.82 2.66 17.42
CA PHE A 30 -15.56 3.50 18.60
C PHE A 30 -16.84 3.65 19.43
N THR A 31 -16.71 3.54 20.75
CA THR A 31 -17.85 3.59 21.70
C THR A 31 -17.83 4.79 22.63
N ASP A 32 -16.65 5.34 22.95
CA ASP A 32 -16.50 6.51 23.81
C ASP A 32 -16.76 7.81 23.03
N ASN A 33 -17.89 8.46 23.33
CA ASN A 33 -18.31 9.71 22.69
C ASN A 33 -17.32 10.87 22.86
N ALA A 34 -16.63 10.97 24.00
CA ALA A 34 -15.65 12.04 24.21
C ALA A 34 -14.45 11.83 23.29
N ARG A 35 -13.92 10.61 23.27
CA ARG A 35 -12.83 10.22 22.37
C ARG A 35 -13.21 10.35 20.89
N ILE A 36 -14.42 9.94 20.50
CA ILE A 36 -14.91 10.09 19.12
C ILE A 36 -14.84 11.55 18.68
N LYS A 37 -15.34 12.49 19.50
CA LYS A 37 -15.30 13.92 19.17
C LYS A 37 -13.87 14.43 19.00
N THR A 38 -12.96 14.06 19.90
CA THR A 38 -11.55 14.44 19.83
C THR A 38 -10.89 13.90 18.57
N VAL A 39 -11.03 12.60 18.30
CA VAL A 39 -10.41 11.94 17.14
C VAL A 39 -11.02 12.45 15.83
N ALA A 40 -12.34 12.66 15.76
CA ALA A 40 -13.00 13.24 14.59
C ALA A 40 -12.49 14.66 14.28
N SER A 41 -12.24 15.49 15.31
CA SER A 41 -11.64 16.81 15.13
C SER A 41 -10.20 16.71 14.59
N GLN A 42 -9.39 15.80 15.11
CA GLN A 42 -8.02 15.58 14.63
C GLN A 42 -8.01 15.08 13.18
N ILE A 43 -8.92 14.16 12.82
CA ILE A 43 -9.08 13.68 11.44
C ILE A 43 -9.48 14.84 10.53
N ALA A 44 -10.46 15.67 10.93
CA ALA A 44 -10.92 16.80 10.12
C ALA A 44 -9.79 17.80 9.81
N THR A 45 -8.99 18.16 10.83
CA THR A 45 -7.81 19.02 10.63
C THR A 45 -6.78 18.36 9.73
N THR A 46 -6.49 17.09 9.95
CA THR A 46 -5.46 16.35 9.20
C THR A 46 -5.85 16.15 7.73
N ALA A 47 -7.12 15.82 7.47
CA ALA A 47 -7.68 15.71 6.13
C ALA A 47 -7.69 17.07 5.42
N GLY A 48 -8.09 18.14 6.11
CA GLY A 48 -8.03 19.51 5.57
C GLY A 48 -6.62 19.92 5.15
N ASN A 49 -5.61 19.62 5.96
CA ASN A 49 -4.21 19.85 5.61
C ASN A 49 -3.79 19.03 4.38
N SER A 50 -4.24 17.78 4.26
CA SER A 50 -3.93 16.94 3.11
C SER A 50 -4.51 17.52 1.82
N VAL A 51 -5.76 17.99 1.84
CA VAL A 51 -6.41 18.59 0.65
C VAL A 51 -5.63 19.82 0.18
N GLY A 52 -5.30 20.75 1.08
CA GLY A 52 -4.50 21.94 0.72
C GLY A 52 -3.11 21.59 0.18
N LEU A 53 -2.49 20.51 0.66
CA LEU A 53 -1.21 20.04 0.13
C LEU A 53 -1.34 19.39 -1.25
N PHE A 54 -2.44 18.70 -1.56
CA PHE A 54 -2.70 18.24 -2.93
C PHE A 54 -2.90 19.42 -3.87
N GLU A 55 -3.71 20.41 -3.49
CA GLU A 55 -3.89 21.63 -4.27
C GLU A 55 -2.56 22.34 -4.55
N GLN A 56 -1.71 22.48 -3.53
CA GLN A 56 -0.37 23.04 -3.69
C GLN A 56 0.50 22.21 -4.65
N ALA A 57 0.47 20.88 -4.52
CA ALA A 57 1.26 19.99 -5.36
C ALA A 57 0.88 20.08 -6.85
N TYR A 58 -0.42 20.14 -7.15
CA TYR A 58 -0.93 20.12 -8.52
C TYR A 58 -1.05 21.50 -9.16
N SER A 59 -0.94 22.58 -8.38
CA SER A 59 -0.86 23.94 -8.91
C SER A 59 0.57 24.34 -9.33
N GLY A 60 1.58 23.63 -8.82
CA GLY A 60 3.00 23.88 -9.11
C GLY A 60 3.56 23.01 -10.23
N PRO A 61 4.83 23.23 -10.61
CA PRO A 61 5.48 22.36 -11.57
C PRO A 61 5.77 20.96 -10.97
N PRO A 62 5.81 19.89 -11.79
CA PRO A 62 5.90 18.51 -11.30
C PRO A 62 7.10 18.23 -10.39
N GLU A 63 8.25 18.84 -10.65
CA GLU A 63 9.50 18.60 -9.93
C GLU A 63 9.45 19.04 -8.45
N VAL A 64 8.64 20.05 -8.12
CA VAL A 64 8.47 20.48 -6.73
C VAL A 64 7.29 19.78 -6.04
N SER A 65 6.46 19.04 -6.79
CA SER A 65 5.23 18.42 -6.27
C SER A 65 5.48 17.30 -5.26
N PHE A 66 6.63 16.61 -5.32
CA PHE A 66 6.92 15.46 -4.44
C PHE A 66 6.89 15.81 -2.95
N LEU A 67 7.30 17.04 -2.59
CA LEU A 67 7.32 17.49 -1.21
C LEU A 67 5.90 17.67 -0.63
N PRO A 68 5.01 18.50 -1.22
CA PRO A 68 3.64 18.61 -0.76
C PRO A 68 2.87 17.29 -0.90
N LEU A 69 3.08 16.49 -1.96
CA LEU A 69 2.47 15.17 -2.09
C LEU A 69 2.86 14.25 -0.94
N TYR A 70 4.15 14.17 -0.60
CA TYR A 70 4.60 13.38 0.56
C TYR A 70 3.87 13.80 1.85
N TYR A 71 3.76 15.10 2.11
CA TYR A 71 3.09 15.57 3.31
C TYR A 71 1.58 15.35 3.28
N ALA A 72 0.95 15.37 2.10
CA ALA A 72 -0.45 15.00 1.93
C ALA A 72 -0.66 13.52 2.30
N LEU A 73 0.12 12.60 1.69
CA LEU A 73 0.07 11.17 2.00
C LEU A 73 0.39 10.88 3.46
N LEU A 74 1.37 11.58 4.05
CA LEU A 74 1.66 11.48 5.48
C LEU A 74 0.47 11.85 6.36
N ASN A 75 -0.26 12.90 6.01
CA ASN A 75 -1.47 13.30 6.74
C ASN A 75 -2.57 12.26 6.57
N LEU A 76 -2.80 11.71 5.37
CA LEU A 76 -3.75 10.60 5.19
C LEU A 76 -3.34 9.35 5.99
N SER A 77 -2.06 8.99 6.03
CA SER A 77 -1.56 7.91 6.90
C SER A 77 -1.89 8.16 8.37
N LYS A 78 -1.77 9.41 8.86
CA LYS A 78 -2.19 9.77 10.23
C LYS A 78 -3.68 9.59 10.42
N VAL A 79 -4.52 9.93 9.43
CA VAL A 79 -5.96 9.67 9.48
C VAL A 79 -6.24 8.17 9.62
N SER A 80 -5.56 7.30 8.87
CA SER A 80 -5.70 5.84 9.03
C SER A 80 -5.29 5.35 10.43
N ILE A 81 -4.22 5.91 10.99
CA ILE A 81 -3.76 5.62 12.36
C ILE A 81 -4.82 6.04 13.39
N LEU A 82 -5.37 7.25 13.25
CA LEU A 82 -6.43 7.78 14.11
C LEU A 82 -7.70 6.92 14.04
N ALA A 83 -8.15 6.58 12.83
CA ALA A 83 -9.31 5.72 12.60
C ALA A 83 -9.12 4.29 13.15
N SER A 84 -7.88 3.85 13.32
CA SER A 84 -7.55 2.56 13.95
C SER A 84 -7.51 2.61 15.49
N GLY A 85 -7.70 3.78 16.10
CA GLY A 85 -7.66 3.95 17.55
C GLY A 85 -6.26 4.04 18.14
N PHE A 86 -5.27 4.47 17.36
CA PHE A 86 -3.88 4.68 17.82
C PHE A 86 -3.55 6.17 18.05
N ASP A 87 -4.52 6.99 18.47
CA ASP A 87 -4.35 8.42 18.69
C ASP A 87 -3.31 8.75 19.79
N VAL A 88 -3.29 7.98 20.87
CA VAL A 88 -2.32 8.15 21.97
C VAL A 88 -0.91 7.81 21.50
N GLU A 89 -0.72 6.71 20.78
CA GLU A 89 0.58 6.36 20.21
C GLU A 89 1.05 7.37 19.17
N LEU A 90 0.14 7.87 18.33
CA LEU A 90 0.46 8.86 17.30
C LEU A 90 0.98 10.15 17.93
N ALA A 91 0.33 10.66 18.99
CA ALA A 91 0.76 11.86 19.70
C ALA A 91 2.17 11.76 20.30
N ARG A 92 2.64 10.52 20.58
CA ARG A 92 4.00 10.25 21.08
C ARG A 92 5.04 10.16 19.97
N GLN A 93 4.64 10.00 18.71
CA GLN A 93 5.58 9.88 17.59
C GLN A 93 6.12 11.25 17.18
N LYS A 94 7.42 11.47 17.41
CA LYS A 94 8.13 12.69 16.96
C LYS A 94 8.86 12.54 15.62
N ARG A 95 8.85 11.33 15.04
CA ARG A 95 9.63 10.96 13.85
C ARG A 95 8.77 10.27 12.82
N HIS A 96 9.19 10.35 11.57
CA HIS A 96 8.55 9.65 10.46
C HIS A 96 8.70 8.12 10.57
N GLY A 97 9.78 7.61 11.17
CA GLY A 97 10.06 6.17 11.26
C GLY A 97 10.82 5.61 10.04
N SER A 98 11.22 6.48 9.12
CA SER A 98 12.15 6.25 8.04
C SER A 98 13.25 7.31 8.09
N SER A 99 14.46 6.96 7.68
CA SER A 99 15.59 7.87 7.56
C SER A 99 16.27 7.69 6.22
N TYR A 100 16.61 8.81 5.59
CA TYR A 100 17.38 8.90 4.36
C TYR A 100 18.59 9.79 4.64
N ASP A 101 19.79 9.34 4.27
CA ASP A 101 21.02 10.12 4.42
C ASP A 101 21.46 10.64 3.04
N PRO A 102 21.17 11.91 2.72
CA PRO A 102 21.52 12.51 1.43
C PRO A 102 23.03 12.76 1.29
N ALA A 103 23.73 12.98 2.39
CA ALA A 103 25.13 13.42 2.40
C ALA A 103 26.12 12.29 2.15
N ARG A 104 25.76 11.05 2.50
CA ARG A 104 26.66 9.90 2.39
C ARG A 104 26.81 9.32 0.98
N LYS A 105 26.16 9.86 -0.06
CA LYS A 105 26.05 9.14 -1.34
C LYS A 105 26.18 10.01 -2.59
N SER A 106 27.21 9.69 -3.37
CA SER A 106 27.36 10.09 -4.78
C SER A 106 26.60 9.16 -5.73
N SER A 107 25.42 8.65 -5.35
CA SER A 107 24.60 7.90 -6.30
C SER A 107 24.11 8.82 -7.40
N ARG A 108 24.30 8.39 -8.65
CA ARG A 108 23.70 8.99 -9.85
C ARG A 108 22.44 8.25 -10.30
N ASP A 109 22.03 7.23 -9.55
CA ASP A 109 20.97 6.32 -9.94
C ASP A 109 19.97 6.12 -8.79
N LEU A 110 18.69 6.11 -9.12
CA LEU A 110 17.58 5.98 -8.19
C LEU A 110 17.67 4.67 -7.40
N ILE A 111 18.02 3.55 -8.05
CA ILE A 111 17.93 2.21 -7.44
C ILE A 111 18.98 1.93 -6.36
N ASN A 112 20.11 2.63 -6.41
CA ASN A 112 21.23 2.43 -5.49
C ASN A 112 21.04 3.14 -4.15
N GLU A 113 20.02 3.98 -4.05
CA GLU A 113 19.64 4.64 -2.81
C GLU A 113 19.00 3.65 -1.81
N LYS A 114 19.09 4.00 -0.53
CA LYS A 114 18.75 3.13 0.61
C LYS A 114 18.24 3.96 1.78
N PHE A 115 17.31 3.39 2.53
CA PHE A 115 16.70 3.96 3.73
C PHE A 115 16.91 3.05 4.90
N GLU A 116 16.85 3.65 6.07
CA GLU A 116 16.68 2.91 7.30
C GLU A 116 15.23 3.02 7.76
N ILE A 117 14.60 1.87 7.95
CA ILE A 117 13.28 1.77 8.56
C ILE A 117 13.49 1.48 10.03
N TRP A 118 12.84 2.28 10.88
CA TRP A 118 12.90 2.16 12.33
C TRP A 118 11.68 1.39 12.83
N PRO A 119 11.73 0.74 14.00
CA PRO A 119 10.56 0.05 14.56
C PRO A 119 9.50 1.01 15.15
N SER A 120 9.83 2.30 15.26
CA SER A 120 8.98 3.34 15.83
C SER A 120 8.89 4.56 14.91
N GLY A 121 7.78 5.28 14.96
CA GLY A 121 7.51 6.46 14.15
C GLY A 121 6.13 6.36 13.47
N VAL A 122 5.79 7.37 12.68
CA VAL A 122 4.51 7.41 11.96
C VAL A 122 4.39 6.27 10.94
N PHE A 123 5.43 5.97 10.16
CA PHE A 123 5.40 4.91 9.14
C PHE A 123 5.19 3.51 9.73
N PRO A 124 5.94 3.03 10.74
CA PRO A 124 5.67 1.75 11.37
C PRO A 124 4.28 1.68 12.01
N LEU A 125 3.81 2.80 12.58
CA LEU A 125 2.47 2.88 13.17
C LEU A 125 1.37 2.82 12.10
N PHE A 126 1.61 3.43 10.93
CA PHE A 126 0.74 3.34 9.77
C PHE A 126 0.65 1.92 9.22
N VAL A 127 1.79 1.24 9.04
CA VAL A 127 1.82 -0.18 8.63
C VAL A 127 1.03 -1.04 9.62
N ARG A 128 1.20 -0.80 10.94
CA ARG A 128 0.42 -1.49 11.97
C ARG A 128 -1.07 -1.19 11.88
N ALA A 129 -1.45 0.05 11.61
CA ALA A 129 -2.84 0.47 11.45
C ALA A 129 -3.56 -0.30 10.33
N ILE A 130 -2.93 -0.40 9.15
CA ILE A 130 -3.58 -0.99 7.97
C ILE A 130 -3.41 -2.52 7.87
N THR A 131 -2.40 -3.11 8.52
CA THR A 131 -2.12 -4.56 8.42
C THR A 131 -2.22 -5.34 9.73
N GLY A 132 -2.25 -4.66 10.87
CA GLY A 132 -2.07 -5.28 12.19
C GLY A 132 -0.64 -5.78 12.48
N ARG A 133 0.31 -5.63 11.55
CA ARG A 133 1.69 -6.11 11.70
C ARG A 133 2.60 -5.04 12.30
N ILE A 134 3.57 -5.48 13.10
CA ILE A 134 4.59 -4.62 13.71
C ILE A 134 5.90 -4.80 12.95
N ILE A 135 6.62 -3.71 12.73
CA ILE A 135 8.01 -3.74 12.26
C ILE A 135 8.91 -4.02 13.48
N PRO A 136 9.50 -5.22 13.61
CA PRO A 136 10.06 -5.65 14.89
C PRO A 136 11.42 -5.04 15.20
N ARG A 137 12.16 -4.59 14.18
CA ARG A 137 13.53 -4.09 14.33
C ARG A 137 13.87 -3.10 13.24
N ARG A 138 14.95 -2.34 13.47
CA ARG A 138 15.54 -1.49 12.44
C ARG A 138 16.12 -2.35 11.33
N PHE A 139 15.93 -1.94 10.08
CA PHE A 139 16.56 -2.57 8.92
C PHE A 139 16.75 -1.58 7.78
N THR A 140 17.57 -1.97 6.80
CA THR A 140 17.82 -1.17 5.60
C THR A 140 17.04 -1.76 4.42
N ILE A 141 16.42 -0.88 3.63
CA ILE A 141 15.72 -1.22 2.38
C ILE A 141 16.27 -0.35 1.26
N SER A 142 16.52 -0.92 0.08
CA SER A 142 16.95 -0.15 -1.10
C SER A 142 15.77 0.34 -1.94
N ASN A 143 16.01 1.35 -2.78
CA ASN A 143 15.01 1.79 -3.76
C ASN A 143 14.66 0.70 -4.78
N SER A 144 15.61 -0.18 -5.12
CA SER A 144 15.32 -1.39 -5.90
C SER A 144 14.38 -2.39 -5.21
N GLU A 145 14.14 -2.23 -3.91
CA GLU A 145 13.17 -3.00 -3.12
C GLU A 145 11.90 -2.21 -2.81
N ILE A 146 11.79 -0.95 -3.26
CA ILE A 146 10.62 -0.09 -3.04
C ILE A 146 9.89 0.14 -4.36
N TYR A 147 10.56 0.77 -5.32
CA TYR A 147 9.93 1.26 -6.55
C TYR A 147 9.27 0.17 -7.40
N PRO A 148 9.87 -1.01 -7.61
CA PRO A 148 9.18 -2.02 -8.41
C PRO A 148 7.96 -2.64 -7.71
N PHE A 149 7.76 -2.41 -6.41
CA PHE A 149 6.55 -2.80 -5.68
C PHE A 149 5.49 -1.68 -5.61
N VAL A 150 5.67 -0.58 -6.35
CA VAL A 150 4.64 0.44 -6.49
C VAL A 150 3.85 0.16 -7.79
N PRO A 151 2.58 -0.31 -7.71
CA PRO A 151 1.83 -0.74 -8.89
C PRO A 151 1.78 0.29 -10.01
N GLY A 152 1.36 1.52 -9.70
CA GLY A 152 1.12 2.56 -10.69
C GLY A 152 2.33 3.05 -11.47
N ILE A 153 3.53 2.53 -11.17
CA ILE A 153 4.77 2.81 -11.89
C ILE A 153 5.59 1.56 -12.21
N GLY A 154 5.06 0.37 -11.93
CA GLY A 154 5.81 -0.89 -12.04
C GLY A 154 6.25 -1.15 -13.48
N HIS A 155 5.40 -0.82 -14.45
CA HIS A 155 5.69 -0.96 -15.88
C HIS A 155 6.78 0.01 -16.35
N GLU A 156 6.65 1.30 -16.06
CA GLU A 156 7.64 2.33 -16.39
C GLU A 156 8.98 2.03 -15.73
N PHE A 157 8.97 1.58 -14.48
CA PHE A 157 10.17 1.19 -13.76
C PHE A 157 10.83 -0.04 -14.40
N GLY A 158 10.05 -1.08 -14.71
CA GLY A 158 10.55 -2.28 -15.38
C GLY A 158 11.21 -1.96 -16.73
N HIS A 159 10.60 -1.08 -17.52
CA HIS A 159 11.17 -0.59 -18.78
C HIS A 159 12.45 0.23 -18.56
N ALA A 160 12.47 1.15 -17.60
CA ALA A 160 13.64 1.98 -17.33
C ALA A 160 14.85 1.13 -16.88
N TYR A 161 14.66 0.03 -16.15
CA TYR A 161 15.74 -0.77 -15.59
C TYR A 161 15.92 -2.16 -16.23
N GLU A 162 15.17 -2.46 -17.29
CA GLU A 162 15.17 -3.78 -17.94
C GLU A 162 14.91 -4.92 -16.94
N MET A 163 14.03 -4.66 -15.96
CA MET A 163 13.68 -5.61 -14.91
C MET A 163 12.38 -6.34 -15.25
N PRO A 164 12.30 -7.66 -15.01
CA PRO A 164 11.05 -8.38 -15.19
C PRO A 164 9.99 -7.89 -14.18
N PRO A 165 8.69 -7.97 -14.52
CA PRO A 165 7.63 -7.67 -13.58
C PRO A 165 7.76 -8.52 -12.31
N ILE A 166 7.67 -7.88 -11.16
CA ILE A 166 7.74 -8.53 -9.85
C ILE A 166 6.37 -8.66 -9.16
N LEU A 167 5.31 -8.19 -9.82
CA LEU A 167 3.93 -8.48 -9.46
C LEU A 167 3.41 -9.58 -10.38
N GLN A 168 2.70 -10.56 -9.82
CA GLN A 168 2.09 -11.65 -10.56
C GLN A 168 0.60 -11.67 -10.30
N GLY A 169 -0.20 -11.75 -11.36
CA GLY A 169 -1.64 -11.93 -11.25
C GLY A 169 -2.01 -13.15 -10.42
N ILE A 170 -3.01 -13.01 -9.56
CA ILE A 170 -3.52 -14.07 -8.69
C ILE A 170 -5.06 -13.97 -8.61
N SER A 171 -5.74 -15.09 -8.83
CA SER A 171 -7.16 -15.27 -8.47
C SER A 171 -7.24 -16.03 -7.17
N ILE A 172 -8.16 -15.62 -6.27
CA ILE A 172 -8.43 -16.33 -5.02
C ILE A 172 -9.94 -16.47 -4.87
N GLU A 173 -10.37 -17.70 -4.68
CA GLU A 173 -11.79 -18.07 -4.66
C GLU A 173 -12.08 -19.00 -3.49
N LEU A 174 -13.27 -18.87 -2.91
CA LEU A 174 -13.77 -19.88 -1.98
C LEU A 174 -14.32 -21.06 -2.78
N ARG A 175 -13.85 -22.27 -2.49
CA ARG A 175 -14.32 -23.48 -3.17
C ARG A 175 -14.63 -24.58 -2.17
N ILE A 176 -15.47 -25.52 -2.59
CA ILE A 176 -15.71 -26.77 -1.88
C ILE A 176 -14.79 -27.83 -2.47
N ASN A 177 -13.94 -28.44 -1.65
CA ASN A 177 -13.06 -29.52 -2.08
C ASN A 177 -13.80 -30.88 -2.18
N ALA A 178 -13.10 -31.93 -2.62
CA ALA A 178 -13.68 -33.27 -2.79
C ALA A 178 -14.31 -33.85 -1.51
N ASN A 179 -13.88 -33.37 -0.33
CA ASN A 179 -14.38 -33.80 0.98
C ASN A 179 -15.54 -32.96 1.49
N LYS A 180 -16.17 -32.13 0.63
CA LYS A 180 -17.25 -31.21 1.01
C LYS A 180 -16.82 -30.23 2.11
N MET A 181 -15.59 -29.74 2.03
CA MET A 181 -15.09 -28.69 2.92
C MET A 181 -14.74 -27.43 2.13
N TYR A 182 -15.08 -26.28 2.69
CA TYR A 182 -14.66 -24.98 2.19
C TYR A 182 -13.14 -24.82 2.32
N CYS A 183 -12.51 -24.29 1.28
CA CYS A 183 -11.11 -23.90 1.24
C CYS A 183 -10.92 -22.67 0.35
N LEU A 184 -9.82 -21.94 0.55
CA LEU A 184 -9.38 -20.93 -0.41
C LEU A 184 -8.58 -21.62 -1.51
N PHE A 185 -8.93 -21.31 -2.74
CA PHE A 185 -8.29 -21.80 -3.94
C PHE A 185 -7.61 -20.63 -4.64
N ALA A 186 -6.31 -20.75 -4.90
CA ALA A 186 -5.54 -19.70 -5.54
C ALA A 186 -4.96 -20.16 -6.88
N VAL A 187 -5.03 -19.29 -7.89
CA VAL A 187 -4.45 -19.53 -9.21
C VAL A 187 -3.51 -18.39 -9.54
N LEU A 188 -2.24 -18.70 -9.79
CA LEU A 188 -1.29 -17.74 -10.30
C LEU A 188 -1.39 -17.64 -11.83
N ALA A 189 -1.45 -16.42 -12.35
CA ALA A 189 -1.34 -16.14 -13.77
C ALA A 189 0.06 -16.51 -14.30
N GLU A 190 0.18 -16.72 -15.60
CA GLU A 190 1.48 -16.93 -16.23
C GLU A 190 2.37 -15.70 -16.03
N SER A 191 3.67 -15.93 -15.82
CA SER A 191 4.66 -14.87 -15.65
C SER A 191 6.00 -15.34 -16.18
N SER A 192 6.73 -14.42 -16.81
CA SER A 192 8.10 -14.63 -17.29
C SER A 192 9.13 -14.58 -16.17
N HIS A 193 8.75 -14.20 -14.94
CA HIS A 193 9.68 -14.07 -13.84
C HIS A 193 10.23 -15.45 -13.42
N PRO A 194 11.55 -15.64 -13.27
CA PRO A 194 12.16 -16.95 -12.96
C PRO A 194 11.62 -17.63 -11.70
N ASN A 195 11.16 -16.83 -10.73
CA ASN A 195 10.61 -17.30 -9.46
C ASN A 195 9.07 -17.33 -9.41
N ALA A 196 8.37 -17.14 -10.53
CA ALA A 196 6.92 -17.03 -10.59
C ALA A 196 6.16 -18.25 -10.04
N LEU A 197 6.73 -19.46 -10.17
CA LEU A 197 6.11 -20.70 -9.66
C LEU A 197 6.68 -21.15 -8.31
N ASN A 198 7.62 -20.40 -7.75
CA ASN A 198 8.19 -20.73 -6.44
C ASN A 198 7.24 -20.23 -5.34
N LEU A 199 6.52 -21.15 -4.70
CA LEU A 199 5.59 -20.85 -3.60
C LEU A 199 6.23 -20.02 -2.47
N ARG A 200 7.54 -20.20 -2.21
CA ARG A 200 8.25 -19.43 -1.16
C ARG A 200 8.42 -17.95 -1.52
N SER A 201 8.36 -17.61 -2.80
CA SER A 201 8.39 -16.24 -3.31
C SER A 201 7.02 -15.56 -3.21
N HIS A 202 5.95 -16.33 -3.01
CA HIS A 202 4.58 -15.84 -2.89
C HIS A 202 4.15 -15.86 -1.44
N ARG A 203 4.58 -14.86 -0.68
CA ARG A 203 4.26 -14.74 0.76
C ARG A 203 2.76 -14.72 1.03
N VAL A 204 1.97 -14.28 0.07
CA VAL A 204 0.50 -14.29 0.16
C VAL A 204 -0.06 -15.71 0.31
N LEU A 205 0.59 -16.69 -0.32
CA LEU A 205 0.23 -18.11 -0.32
C LEU A 205 0.83 -18.87 0.87
N ARG A 206 1.26 -18.18 1.92
CA ARG A 206 1.71 -18.85 3.15
C ARG A 206 0.53 -19.63 3.75
N GLY A 207 0.71 -20.95 3.90
CA GLY A 207 -0.35 -21.84 4.37
C GLY A 207 -1.19 -22.45 3.25
N PHE A 208 -0.76 -22.30 2.00
CA PHE A 208 -1.30 -23.04 0.86
C PHE A 208 -0.39 -24.21 0.48
N GLU A 209 -0.94 -25.17 -0.26
CA GLU A 209 -0.25 -26.31 -0.83
C GLU A 209 -0.55 -26.40 -2.33
N SER A 210 0.42 -26.87 -3.10
CA SER A 210 0.23 -27.07 -4.55
C SER A 210 -0.70 -28.26 -4.79
N ILE A 211 -1.60 -28.10 -5.75
CA ILE A 211 -2.52 -29.16 -6.15
C ILE A 211 -1.79 -30.06 -7.15
N GLU A 212 -1.81 -31.36 -6.90
CA GLU A 212 -1.12 -32.34 -7.75
C GLU A 212 -1.49 -32.15 -9.23
N ARG A 213 -0.47 -32.18 -10.11
CA ARG A 213 -0.56 -32.04 -11.57
C ARG A 213 -0.76 -30.63 -12.12
N LYS A 214 -0.96 -29.60 -11.29
CA LYS A 214 -1.12 -28.22 -11.76
C LYS A 214 -0.20 -27.25 -11.04
N ARG A 215 0.85 -26.80 -11.75
CA ARG A 215 1.97 -26.03 -11.16
C ARG A 215 1.60 -24.65 -10.63
N ASN A 216 0.49 -24.07 -11.08
CA ASN A 216 0.05 -22.72 -10.71
C ASN A 216 -1.24 -22.70 -9.86
N GLU A 217 -1.74 -23.86 -9.44
CA GLU A 217 -2.94 -23.97 -8.61
C GLU A 217 -2.58 -24.40 -7.18
N PHE A 218 -3.19 -23.73 -6.21
CA PHE A 218 -2.90 -23.91 -4.80
C PHE A 218 -4.20 -23.95 -3.99
N GLN A 219 -4.20 -24.74 -2.92
CA GLN A 219 -5.30 -24.82 -1.97
C GLN A 219 -4.82 -24.45 -0.56
N SER A 220 -5.63 -23.72 0.21
CA SER A 220 -5.35 -23.48 1.62
C SER A 220 -5.32 -24.79 2.42
N ARG A 221 -4.37 -24.89 3.35
CA ARG A 221 -4.29 -26.00 4.33
C ARG A 221 -5.46 -25.99 5.29
N LEU A 222 -5.87 -24.79 5.70
CA LEU A 222 -7.07 -24.62 6.50
C LEU A 222 -8.29 -24.90 5.62
N VAL A 223 -9.16 -25.75 6.13
CA VAL A 223 -10.43 -26.15 5.51
C VAL A 223 -11.52 -26.08 6.56
N LEU A 224 -12.74 -25.73 6.17
CA LEU A 224 -13.88 -25.61 7.07
C LEU A 224 -15.04 -26.51 6.60
N PRO A 225 -15.86 -27.06 7.50
CA PRO A 225 -17.04 -27.82 7.10
C PRO A 225 -17.97 -26.99 6.21
N SER A 226 -18.51 -27.57 5.13
CA SER A 226 -19.48 -26.88 4.27
C SER A 226 -20.87 -26.69 4.92
N THR A 227 -21.02 -27.08 6.19
CA THR A 227 -22.23 -26.86 6.98
C THR A 227 -22.29 -25.48 7.61
N ILE A 228 -21.15 -24.78 7.68
CA ILE A 228 -21.07 -23.39 8.13
C ILE A 228 -21.56 -22.48 6.99
N PRO A 229 -22.28 -21.38 7.27
CA PRO A 229 -22.62 -20.41 6.23
C PRO A 229 -21.40 -19.91 5.46
N GLU A 230 -21.54 -19.75 4.15
CA GLU A 230 -20.43 -19.40 3.25
C GLU A 230 -19.72 -18.10 3.66
N ASP A 231 -20.47 -17.06 4.02
CA ASP A 231 -19.95 -15.77 4.49
C ASP A 231 -19.08 -15.93 5.75
N GLU A 232 -19.50 -16.79 6.67
CA GLU A 232 -18.75 -17.08 7.89
C GLU A 232 -17.47 -17.87 7.57
N ALA A 233 -17.55 -18.87 6.68
CA ALA A 233 -16.40 -19.61 6.23
C ALA A 233 -15.36 -18.70 5.54
N MET A 234 -15.82 -17.79 4.67
CA MET A 234 -14.98 -16.78 4.03
C MET A 234 -14.30 -15.89 5.07
N LEU A 235 -15.05 -15.35 6.04
CA LEU A 235 -14.49 -14.50 7.09
C LEU A 235 -13.43 -15.21 7.92
N GLN A 236 -13.66 -16.47 8.28
CA GLN A 236 -12.72 -17.28 9.05
C GLN A 236 -11.46 -17.61 8.24
N LEU A 237 -11.61 -18.07 6.99
CA LEU A 237 -10.49 -18.41 6.11
C LEU A 237 -9.66 -17.16 5.73
N ALA A 238 -10.31 -16.02 5.51
CA ALA A 238 -9.66 -14.76 5.16
C ALA A 238 -8.97 -14.06 6.34
N ARG A 239 -9.15 -14.56 7.57
CA ARG A 239 -8.55 -13.97 8.79
C ARG A 239 -7.03 -14.15 8.82
N ASP A 240 -6.56 -15.34 8.50
CA ASP A 240 -5.13 -15.68 8.50
C ASP A 240 -4.47 -15.47 7.13
N PHE A 241 -5.29 -15.24 6.11
CA PHE A 241 -4.85 -14.92 4.76
C PHE A 241 -4.28 -13.50 4.71
N PRO A 242 -3.00 -13.29 4.32
CA PRO A 242 -2.33 -11.99 4.33
C PRO A 242 -2.80 -11.08 3.19
N ARG A 243 -4.07 -10.64 3.24
CA ARG A 243 -4.72 -9.77 2.23
C ARG A 243 -3.98 -8.47 1.95
N TYR A 244 -3.21 -7.97 2.92
CA TYR A 244 -2.37 -6.79 2.75
C TYR A 244 -1.23 -6.98 1.73
N LEU A 245 -1.00 -8.21 1.26
CA LEU A 245 -0.07 -8.52 0.16
C LEU A 245 -0.79 -8.73 -1.17
N LEU A 246 -2.08 -8.38 -1.27
CA LEU A 246 -2.78 -8.29 -2.54
C LEU A 246 -2.70 -6.86 -3.07
N TYR A 247 -2.31 -6.76 -4.32
CA TYR A 247 -2.06 -5.54 -5.05
C TYR A 247 -3.12 -5.45 -6.13
N GLN A 248 -3.56 -4.24 -6.45
CA GLN A 248 -4.22 -4.01 -7.72
C GLN A 248 -3.17 -3.58 -8.74
N ASP A 249 -3.29 -4.15 -9.93
CA ASP A 249 -2.42 -3.86 -11.05
C ASP A 249 -3.25 -3.89 -12.34
N THR A 250 -2.68 -3.45 -13.45
CA THR A 250 -3.28 -3.61 -14.77
C THR A 250 -2.46 -4.58 -15.61
N ASN A 251 -3.14 -5.46 -16.35
CA ASN A 251 -2.45 -6.30 -17.33
C ASN A 251 -2.09 -5.48 -18.58
N ILE A 252 -1.42 -6.11 -19.55
CA ILE A 252 -1.02 -5.49 -20.82
C ILE A 252 -2.20 -4.97 -21.67
N LEU A 253 -3.43 -5.42 -21.37
CA LEU A 253 -4.66 -4.98 -22.03
C LEU A 253 -5.33 -3.83 -21.28
N GLY A 254 -4.75 -3.36 -20.18
CA GLY A 254 -5.33 -2.34 -19.31
C GLY A 254 -6.45 -2.85 -18.41
N GLU A 255 -6.64 -4.17 -18.29
CA GLU A 255 -7.65 -4.76 -17.42
C GLU A 255 -7.15 -4.82 -15.99
N LEU A 256 -8.03 -4.48 -15.05
CA LEU A 256 -7.74 -4.51 -13.63
C LEU A 256 -7.61 -5.96 -13.14
N ILE A 257 -6.46 -6.28 -12.53
CA ILE A 257 -6.18 -7.59 -11.97
C ILE A 257 -5.83 -7.47 -10.48
N THR A 258 -6.05 -8.55 -9.75
CA THR A 258 -5.41 -8.74 -8.44
C THR A 258 -4.06 -9.38 -8.66
N ALA A 259 -3.02 -8.84 -8.02
CA ALA A 259 -1.65 -9.30 -8.12
C ALA A 259 -1.04 -9.54 -6.73
N THR A 260 0.06 -10.29 -6.70
CA THR A 260 0.87 -10.53 -5.49
C THR A 260 2.34 -10.31 -5.81
N PRO A 261 3.13 -9.80 -4.84
CA PRO A 261 4.58 -9.66 -5.01
C PRO A 261 5.28 -11.02 -5.12
N ILE A 262 6.22 -11.11 -6.07
CA ILE A 262 7.19 -12.20 -6.19
C ILE A 262 8.46 -11.82 -5.42
N SER A 263 8.59 -12.26 -4.17
CA SER A 263 9.76 -11.96 -3.35
C SER A 263 10.02 -12.98 -2.25
N SER A 264 11.27 -13.41 -2.13
CA SER A 264 11.73 -14.27 -1.02
C SER A 264 12.02 -13.49 0.26
N LYS A 265 11.97 -12.15 0.22
CA LYS A 265 12.27 -11.29 1.36
C LYS A 265 11.29 -11.53 2.50
N ARG A 266 11.75 -11.24 3.72
CA ARG A 266 10.95 -11.44 4.94
C ARG A 266 9.98 -10.29 5.18
N GLU A 267 10.47 -9.07 5.00
CA GLU A 267 9.69 -7.86 5.19
C GLU A 267 9.09 -7.47 3.85
N LEU A 268 7.79 -7.70 3.69
CA LEU A 268 6.99 -7.19 2.58
C LEU A 268 5.92 -6.27 3.14
N PHE A 269 5.68 -5.19 2.44
CA PHE A 269 4.73 -4.17 2.82
C PHE A 269 3.47 -4.25 1.96
N PRO A 270 2.36 -3.64 2.40
CA PRO A 270 1.25 -3.34 1.50
C PRO A 270 1.65 -2.22 0.52
N PRO A 271 1.00 -2.13 -0.66
CA PRO A 271 1.31 -1.14 -1.69
C PRO A 271 1.32 0.31 -1.18
N GLU A 272 0.40 0.69 -0.28
CA GLU A 272 0.34 2.02 0.34
C GLU A 272 1.66 2.40 1.02
N ALA A 273 2.31 1.44 1.67
CA ALA A 273 3.55 1.66 2.38
C ALA A 273 4.74 1.81 1.40
N TYR A 274 4.74 1.08 0.28
CA TYR A 274 5.74 1.30 -0.79
C TYR A 274 5.59 2.66 -1.45
N ILE A 275 4.36 3.09 -1.74
CA ILE A 275 4.06 4.43 -2.26
C ILE A 275 4.54 5.50 -1.26
N TRP A 276 4.19 5.33 0.02
CA TRP A 276 4.62 6.26 1.08
C TRP A 276 6.15 6.39 1.14
N LEU A 277 6.88 5.27 1.04
CA LEU A 277 8.35 5.28 1.06
C LEU A 277 8.96 5.95 -0.18
N ALA A 278 8.37 5.73 -1.36
CA ALA A 278 8.80 6.40 -2.60
C ALA A 278 8.63 7.93 -2.50
N PHE A 279 7.51 8.42 -1.95
CA PHE A 279 7.31 9.84 -1.70
C PHE A 279 8.20 10.40 -0.59
N PHE A 280 8.43 9.64 0.49
CA PHE A 280 9.40 10.02 1.52
C PHE A 280 10.79 10.23 0.92
N HIS A 281 11.23 9.32 0.06
CA HIS A 281 12.49 9.43 -0.67
C HIS A 281 12.55 10.71 -1.49
N LEU A 282 11.60 10.92 -2.41
CA LEU A 282 11.65 12.06 -3.32
C LEU A 282 11.48 13.40 -2.60
N SER A 283 10.67 13.46 -1.54
CA SER A 283 10.59 14.65 -0.69
C SER A 283 11.92 14.98 -0.03
N SER A 284 12.75 13.97 0.27
CA SER A 284 14.07 14.15 0.86
C SER A 284 15.07 14.59 -0.20
N VAL A 285 14.99 14.03 -1.41
CA VAL A 285 15.81 14.45 -2.56
C VAL A 285 15.55 15.92 -2.90
N VAL A 286 14.29 16.32 -3.05
CA VAL A 286 13.91 17.71 -3.38
C VAL A 286 14.42 18.70 -2.33
N ARG A 287 14.40 18.33 -1.05
CA ARG A 287 14.83 19.22 0.04
C ARG A 287 16.33 19.28 0.25
N TYR A 288 17.02 18.16 0.09
CA TYR A 288 18.39 18.00 0.59
C TYR A 288 19.41 17.63 -0.49
N LYS A 289 18.96 17.34 -1.72
CA LYS A 289 19.83 16.93 -2.83
C LYS A 289 19.25 17.37 -4.19
N PRO A 290 18.96 18.67 -4.40
CA PRO A 290 18.34 19.17 -5.63
C PRO A 290 19.14 18.87 -6.90
N GLU A 291 20.47 18.80 -6.83
CA GLU A 291 21.33 18.45 -7.98
C GLU A 291 21.13 17.00 -8.43
N PHE A 292 20.74 16.11 -7.51
CA PHE A 292 20.36 14.74 -7.87
C PHE A 292 18.96 14.70 -8.51
N LEU A 293 18.05 15.59 -8.10
CA LEU A 293 16.75 15.72 -8.78
C LEU A 293 16.95 16.13 -10.25
N GLU A 294 17.80 17.13 -10.52
CA GLU A 294 18.14 17.54 -11.89
C GLU A 294 18.70 16.36 -12.71
N GLN A 295 19.61 15.57 -12.13
CA GLN A 295 20.11 14.36 -12.79
C GLN A 295 19.03 13.32 -13.06
N LEU A 296 18.07 13.16 -12.13
CA LEU A 296 16.95 12.25 -12.33
C LEU A 296 16.03 12.75 -13.44
N MET A 297 15.79 14.06 -13.53
CA MET A 297 14.99 14.71 -14.59
C MET A 297 15.59 14.48 -15.98
N ASP A 298 16.92 14.49 -16.09
CA ASP A 298 17.65 14.21 -17.33
C ASP A 298 17.87 12.71 -17.60
N SER A 299 17.29 11.82 -16.78
CA SER A 299 17.49 10.37 -16.89
C SER A 299 16.27 9.65 -17.46
N LYS A 300 16.48 8.40 -17.89
CA LYS A 300 15.40 7.46 -18.29
C LYS A 300 14.37 7.15 -17.19
N THR A 301 14.64 7.57 -15.94
CA THR A 301 13.79 7.30 -14.78
C THR A 301 12.75 8.40 -14.56
N TRP A 302 12.93 9.57 -15.17
CA TRP A 302 12.02 10.69 -14.99
C TRP A 302 10.55 10.38 -15.35
N PRO A 303 10.24 9.67 -16.46
CA PRO A 303 8.87 9.28 -16.75
C PRO A 303 8.22 8.44 -15.65
N THR A 304 8.99 7.54 -15.02
CA THR A 304 8.54 6.75 -13.86
C THR A 304 8.20 7.65 -12.67
N LEU A 305 9.02 8.67 -12.40
CA LEU A 305 8.79 9.61 -11.31
C LEU A 305 7.60 10.54 -11.60
N LEU A 306 7.37 10.92 -12.85
CA LEU A 306 6.18 11.67 -13.26
C LEU A 306 4.91 10.83 -13.09
N ALA A 307 4.92 9.56 -13.52
CA ALA A 307 3.80 8.63 -13.33
C ALA A 307 3.47 8.44 -11.84
N LEU A 308 4.49 8.36 -10.98
CA LEU A 308 4.34 8.27 -9.52
C LEU A 308 3.45 9.42 -8.97
N THR A 309 3.63 10.65 -9.45
CA THR A 309 2.88 11.83 -8.96
C THR A 309 1.38 11.75 -9.21
N LYS A 310 0.94 10.95 -10.18
CA LYS A 310 -0.47 10.84 -10.55
C LYS A 310 -1.05 9.48 -10.21
N HIS A 311 -0.49 8.42 -10.78
CA HIS A 311 -1.02 7.07 -10.68
C HIS A 311 -0.92 6.56 -9.24
N SER A 312 0.27 6.66 -8.64
CA SER A 312 0.47 6.16 -7.28
C SER A 312 -0.20 7.02 -6.21
N VAL A 313 -0.43 8.32 -6.47
CA VAL A 313 -1.25 9.14 -5.56
C VAL A 313 -2.72 8.71 -5.64
N LEU A 314 -3.26 8.53 -6.85
CA LEU A 314 -4.62 8.02 -7.05
C LEU A 314 -4.77 6.67 -6.33
N GLU A 315 -3.89 5.72 -6.58
CA GLU A 315 -3.87 4.41 -5.92
C GLU A 315 -3.83 4.52 -4.40
N PHE A 316 -2.96 5.37 -3.84
CA PHE A 316 -2.89 5.58 -2.40
C PHE A 316 -4.20 6.11 -1.84
N ILE A 317 -4.80 7.13 -2.45
CA ILE A 317 -6.06 7.73 -1.98
C ILE A 317 -7.19 6.71 -2.02
N VAL A 318 -7.24 5.94 -3.09
CA VAL A 318 -8.24 4.93 -3.35
C VAL A 318 -8.15 3.78 -2.32
N MET A 319 -6.94 3.30 -2.03
CA MET A 319 -6.69 2.33 -0.96
C MET A 319 -6.95 2.91 0.44
N PHE A 320 -6.55 4.16 0.68
CA PHE A 320 -6.88 4.90 1.90
C PHE A 320 -8.40 4.97 2.11
N TRP A 321 -9.16 5.26 1.07
CA TRP A 321 -10.61 5.36 1.15
C TRP A 321 -11.27 4.00 1.41
N SER A 322 -10.77 2.94 0.75
CA SER A 322 -11.12 1.54 1.03
C SER A 322 -10.96 1.20 2.51
N PHE A 323 -9.81 1.56 3.08
CA PHE A 323 -9.56 1.40 4.51
C PHE A 323 -10.55 2.19 5.38
N ILE A 324 -10.76 3.48 5.07
CA ILE A 324 -11.64 4.36 5.85
C ILE A 324 -13.09 3.89 5.85
N ARG A 325 -13.58 3.36 4.73
CA ARG A 325 -14.96 2.87 4.58
C ARG A 325 -15.12 1.40 4.96
N ARG A 326 -14.02 0.67 5.19
CA ARG A 326 -14.00 -0.82 5.28
C ARG A 326 -14.77 -1.48 4.13
N ALA A 327 -14.67 -0.88 2.94
CA ALA A 327 -15.31 -1.37 1.73
C ALA A 327 -14.23 -1.87 0.79
N ASN A 328 -14.35 -3.12 0.30
CA ASN A 328 -13.40 -3.68 -0.64
C ASN A 328 -13.60 -3.06 -2.01
N TYR A 329 -13.01 -1.89 -2.25
CA TYR A 329 -13.04 -1.27 -3.58
C TYR A 329 -12.06 -1.96 -4.57
N HIS A 330 -11.16 -2.82 -4.08
CA HIS A 330 -10.00 -3.30 -4.87
C HIS A 330 -9.76 -4.80 -4.94
N ILE A 331 -10.19 -5.56 -3.94
CA ILE A 331 -9.90 -6.99 -3.89
C ILE A 331 -11.19 -7.75 -4.16
N ILE A 332 -11.31 -8.27 -5.38
CA ILE A 332 -12.38 -9.20 -5.73
C ILE A 332 -11.89 -10.59 -5.30
N VAL A 333 -12.21 -10.99 -4.07
CA VAL A 333 -12.24 -12.41 -3.72
C VAL A 333 -13.55 -12.93 -4.31
N ARG A 334 -13.46 -13.79 -5.33
CA ARG A 334 -14.64 -14.31 -6.04
C ARG A 334 -15.22 -15.54 -5.37
#